data_AF-A0A930ML99-F1
#
_entry.id   AF-A0A930ML99-F1
#
_cell.length_a   1.000
_cell.length_b   1.000
_cell.length_c   1.000
_cell.angle_alpha   90.00
_cell.angle_beta   90.00
_cell.angle_gamma   90.00
#
_symmetry.space_group_name_H-M   'P 1'
#
loop_
_entity.id
_entity.type
_entity.pdbx_description
1 polymer ?
#
loop_
_entity_poly.entity_id
_entity_poly.type
_entity_poly.pdbx_seq_one_letter_code
_entity_poly.pdbx_strand_id
1 'polypeptide(L)'
;MNSITQNHQDEELLSKKMQVFFRRYQVSRILRVANAYKLRGIPVLSIFLLVFRMVFQQRSVYTQMYLQSAAMPFGKDTFYRFMNSCRI
;
A
#
# COMPACT_ATOMS: atom_id res chain seq x y z
N MET A 1 -9.95 25.82 11.76
CA MET A 1 -9.58 24.41 12.02
C MET A 1 -10.20 23.60 10.89
N ASN A 2 -9.42 23.24 9.87
CA ASN A 2 -9.97 22.61 8.66
C ASN A 2 -10.01 21.10 8.90
N SER A 3 -11.19 20.59 9.27
CA SER A 3 -11.44 19.15 9.34
C SER A 3 -11.35 18.58 7.93
N ILE A 4 -10.34 17.77 7.65
CA ILE A 4 -10.30 16.96 6.43
C ILE A 4 -11.36 15.88 6.61
N THR A 5 -12.55 16.11 6.04
CA THR A 5 -13.65 15.15 6.06
C THR A 5 -13.20 13.84 5.40
N GLN A 6 -13.20 12.75 6.18
CA GLN A 6 -12.92 11.41 5.65
C GLN A 6 -14.13 10.93 4.84
N ASN A 7 -14.11 11.15 3.53
CA ASN A 7 -15.22 10.73 2.68
C ASN A 7 -15.05 9.25 2.28
N HIS A 8 -15.72 8.35 3.03
CA HIS A 8 -15.57 6.90 2.89
C HIS A 8 -15.90 6.40 1.46
N GLN A 9 -16.85 7.03 0.77
CA GLN A 9 -17.25 6.67 -0.59
C GLN A 9 -16.12 6.91 -1.61
N ASP A 10 -15.38 8.01 -1.45
CA ASP A 10 -14.25 8.34 -2.33
C ASP A 10 -13.08 7.36 -2.13
N GLU A 11 -12.84 6.91 -0.90
CA GLU A 11 -11.80 5.92 -0.61
C GLU A 11 -12.11 4.55 -1.24
N GLU A 12 -13.37 4.13 -1.23
CA GLU A 12 -13.78 2.85 -1.82
C GLU A 12 -13.66 2.89 -3.35
N LEU A 13 -14.10 3.99 -3.97
CA LEU A 13 -13.96 4.22 -5.41
C LEU A 13 -12.48 4.22 -5.82
N LEU A 14 -11.64 4.91 -5.05
CA LEU A 14 -10.20 4.95 -5.28
C LEU A 14 -9.59 3.56 -5.18
N SER A 15 -9.93 2.78 -4.14
CA SER A 15 -9.46 1.40 -3.97
C SER A 15 -9.82 0.51 -5.17
N LYS A 16 -11.08 0.58 -5.65
CA LYS A 16 -11.52 -0.14 -6.87
C LYS A 16 -10.70 0.26 -8.09
N LYS A 17 -10.50 1.57 -8.32
CA LYS A 17 -9.69 2.07 -9.44
C LYS A 17 -8.24 1.60 -9.37
N MET A 18 -7.65 1.57 -8.17
CA MET A 18 -6.29 1.07 -7.96
C MET A 18 -6.19 -0.42 -8.29
N GLN A 19 -7.14 -1.25 -7.87
CA GLN A 19 -7.14 -2.67 -8.22
C GLN A 19 -7.24 -2.89 -9.73
N VAL A 20 -8.10 -2.14 -10.42
CA VAL A 20 -8.20 -2.17 -11.89
C VAL A 20 -6.89 -1.76 -12.54
N PHE A 21 -6.25 -0.68 -12.06
CA PHE A 21 -4.94 -0.24 -12.54
C PHE A 21 -3.88 -1.35 -12.36
N PHE A 22 -3.80 -1.94 -11.17
CA PHE A 22 -2.80 -2.97 -10.85
C PHE A 22 -2.94 -4.19 -11.76
N ARG A 23 -4.18 -4.59 -12.04
CA ARG A 23 -4.49 -5.67 -12.97
C ARG A 23 -4.16 -5.30 -14.42
N ARG A 24 -4.59 -4.12 -14.88
CA ARG A 24 -4.39 -3.64 -16.26
C ARG A 24 -2.92 -3.52 -16.63
N TYR A 25 -2.10 -2.98 -15.73
CA TYR A 25 -0.67 -2.76 -15.97
C TYR A 25 0.22 -3.88 -15.43
N GLN A 26 -0.37 -4.99 -14.97
CA GLN A 26 0.36 -6.15 -14.45
C GLN A 26 1.42 -5.78 -13.40
N VAL A 27 1.08 -4.90 -12.46
CA VAL A 27 2.02 -4.34 -11.47
C VAL A 27 2.73 -5.44 -10.68
N SER A 28 2.03 -6.54 -10.37
CA SER A 28 2.63 -7.72 -9.73
C SER A 28 3.76 -8.35 -10.55
N ARG A 29 3.63 -8.40 -11.87
CA ARG A 29 4.66 -8.92 -12.78
C ARG A 29 5.85 -7.96 -12.84
N ILE A 30 5.60 -6.66 -12.89
CA ILE A 30 6.65 -5.64 -12.88
C ILE A 30 7.48 -5.75 -11.59
N LEU A 31 6.80 -5.83 -10.44
CA LEU A 31 7.46 -6.03 -9.15
C LEU A 31 8.32 -7.30 -9.15
N ARG A 32 7.79 -8.42 -9.67
CA ARG A 32 8.55 -9.67 -9.77
C ARG A 32 9.81 -9.54 -10.62
N VAL A 33 9.73 -8.91 -11.79
CA VAL A 33 10.88 -8.67 -12.69
C VAL A 33 11.89 -7.72 -12.05
N ALA A 34 11.43 -6.75 -11.26
CA ALA A 34 12.29 -5.86 -10.48
C ALA A 34 12.95 -6.53 -9.26
N ASN A 35 12.83 -7.86 -9.11
CA ASN A 35 13.24 -8.62 -7.93
C ASN A 35 12.56 -8.16 -6.63
N ALA A 36 11.40 -7.51 -6.74
CA ALA A 36 10.56 -7.13 -5.61
C ALA A 36 9.59 -8.29 -5.28
N TYR A 37 10.14 -9.37 -4.72
CA TYR A 37 9.37 -10.52 -4.27
C TYR A 37 9.85 -10.97 -2.90
N LYS A 38 8.92 -11.54 -2.13
CA LYS A 38 9.18 -12.13 -0.83
C LYS A 38 9.03 -13.64 -0.94
N LEU A 39 9.94 -14.40 -0.35
CA LEU A 39 9.90 -15.87 -0.41
C LEU A 39 8.75 -16.47 0.41
N ARG A 40 8.36 -15.83 1.52
CA ARG A 40 7.30 -16.30 2.44
C ARG A 40 6.58 -15.14 3.14
N GLY A 41 5.33 -15.37 3.51
CA GLY A 41 4.52 -14.42 4.27
C GLY A 41 3.73 -13.46 3.38
N ILE A 42 3.88 -12.17 3.65
CA ILE A 42 2.99 -11.13 3.12
C ILE A 42 3.36 -10.77 1.67
N PRO A 43 2.41 -10.72 0.73
CA PRO A 43 2.70 -10.38 -0.66
C PRO A 43 3.29 -8.97 -0.79
N VAL A 44 4.36 -8.83 -1.58
CA VAL A 44 4.97 -7.51 -1.89
C VAL A 44 3.95 -6.57 -2.54
N LEU A 45 3.03 -7.12 -3.32
CA LEU A 45 1.92 -6.37 -3.92
C LEU A 45 1.06 -5.65 -2.87
N SER A 46 0.84 -6.26 -1.71
CA SER A 46 0.04 -5.66 -0.62
C SER A 46 0.76 -4.46 0.00
N ILE A 47 2.07 -4.54 0.15
CA ILE A 47 2.90 -3.43 0.66
C ILE A 47 2.92 -2.29 -0.37
N PHE A 48 3.13 -2.63 -1.64
CA PHE A 48 3.12 -1.64 -2.72
C PHE A 48 1.75 -0.98 -2.89
N LEU A 49 0.65 -1.72 -2.77
CA LEU A 49 -0.70 -1.17 -2.82
C LEU A 49 -0.93 -0.14 -1.72
N LEU A 50 -0.47 -0.40 -0.49
CA LEU A 50 -0.54 0.58 0.61
C LEU A 50 0.22 1.86 0.26
N VAL A 51 1.47 1.75 -0.17
CA VAL A 51 2.31 2.91 -0.55
C VAL A 51 1.61 3.71 -1.64
N PHE A 52 1.14 3.03 -2.69
CA PHE A 52 0.45 3.66 -3.80
C PHE A 52 -0.81 4.40 -3.33
N ARG A 53 -1.58 3.81 -2.38
CA ARG A 53 -2.77 4.44 -1.80
C ARG A 53 -2.44 5.75 -1.11
N MET A 54 -1.37 5.76 -0.32
CA MET A 54 -0.95 6.91 0.48
C MET A 54 -0.65 8.14 -0.37
N VAL A 55 -0.10 7.95 -1.57
CA VAL A 55 0.19 9.05 -2.51
C VAL A 55 -1.09 9.83 -2.85
N PHE A 56 -2.21 9.14 -3.05
CA PHE A 56 -3.48 9.78 -3.40
C PHE A 56 -4.26 10.29 -2.19
N GLN A 57 -4.08 9.67 -1.02
CA GLN A 57 -4.76 10.08 0.21
C GLN A 57 -4.05 11.23 0.95
N GLN A 58 -2.87 11.67 0.48
CA GLN A 58 -2.03 12.68 1.12
C GLN A 58 -1.76 12.35 2.61
N ARG A 59 -1.65 11.05 2.92
CA ARG A 59 -1.36 10.55 4.27
C ARG A 59 -0.02 9.86 4.29
N SER A 60 0.65 9.95 5.44
CA SER A 60 1.86 9.15 5.65
C SER A 60 1.50 7.72 6.05
N VAL A 61 2.35 6.76 5.68
CA VAL A 61 2.22 5.36 6.14
C VAL A 61 2.30 5.28 7.66
N TYR A 62 3.12 6.14 8.28
CA TYR A 62 3.23 6.23 9.74
C TYR A 62 1.88 6.57 10.39
N THR A 63 1.18 7.59 9.86
CA THR A 63 -0.15 8.00 10.35
C THR A 63 -1.16 6.86 10.24
N GLN A 64 -1.16 6.12 9.13
CA GLN A 64 -2.04 4.97 8.95
C GLN A 64 -1.74 3.84 9.94
N MET A 65 -0.46 3.51 10.14
CA MET A 65 -0.06 2.48 11.08
C MET A 65 -0.40 2.86 12.52
N TYR A 66 -0.28 4.13 12.87
CA TYR A 66 -0.63 4.61 14.21
C TYR A 66 -2.15 4.59 14.45
N LEU A 67 -2.95 5.08 13.50
CA LEU A 67 -4.40 5.18 13.65
C LEU A 67 -5.15 3.86 13.41
N GLN A 68 -4.62 2.98 12.58
CA GLN A 68 -5.30 1.77 12.11
C GLN A 68 -4.40 0.54 12.19
N SER A 69 -3.57 0.44 13.25
CA SER A 69 -2.63 -0.67 13.46
C SER A 69 -3.29 -2.06 13.31
N ALA A 70 -4.49 -2.24 13.86
CA ALA A 70 -5.22 -3.51 13.78
C ALA A 70 -5.74 -3.86 12.37
N ALA A 71 -5.91 -2.87 11.48
CA ALA A 71 -6.38 -3.07 10.12
C ALA A 71 -5.23 -3.23 9.12
N MET A 72 -3.98 -3.11 9.56
CA MET A 72 -2.82 -3.20 8.70
C MET A 72 -2.51 -4.67 8.37
N PRO A 73 -2.31 -5.01 7.08
CA PRO A 73 -2.00 -6.38 6.68
C PRO A 73 -0.58 -6.82 7.06
N PHE A 74 0.27 -5.91 7.55
CA PHE A 74 1.65 -6.15 7.96
C PHE A 74 2.13 -5.16 9.02
N GLY A 75 3.15 -5.58 9.79
CA GLY A 75 3.80 -4.73 10.78
C GLY A 75 4.72 -3.66 10.18
N LYS A 76 5.05 -2.66 11.00
CA LYS A 76 5.94 -1.54 10.68
C LYS A 76 7.25 -1.97 10.02
N ASP A 77 7.92 -2.98 10.57
CA ASP A 77 9.23 -3.43 10.07
C ASP A 77 9.18 -4.02 8.66
N THR A 78 8.04 -4.62 8.29
CA THR A 78 7.84 -5.14 6.93
C THR A 78 7.78 -4.02 5.91
N PHE A 79 7.16 -2.89 6.27
CA PHE A 79 7.13 -1.70 5.45
C PHE A 79 8.51 -1.07 5.27
N TYR A 80 9.25 -0.84 6.36
CA TYR A 80 10.56 -0.20 6.26
C TYR A 80 11.58 -1.07 5.51
N ARG A 81 11.53 -2.40 5.70
CA ARG A 81 12.36 -3.30 4.89
C ARG A 81 12.06 -3.16 3.40
N PHE A 82 10.79 -3.09 3.00
CA PHE A 82 10.41 -2.86 1.60
C PHE A 82 10.94 -1.56 1.03
N MET A 83 10.82 -0.47 1.79
CA MET A 83 11.27 0.86 1.35
C MET A 83 12.79 0.95 1.21
N ASN A 84 13.53 0.28 2.11
CA ASN A 84 14.99 0.25 2.06
C ASN A 84 15.53 -0.71 1.00
N SER A 85 14.83 -1.83 0.78
CA SER A 85 15.18 -2.83 -0.22
C SER A 85 13.91 -3.50 -0.73
N CYS A 86 13.67 -3.40 -2.04
CA CYS A 86 12.56 -4.09 -2.68
C CYS A 86 12.68 -5.62 -2.57
N ARG A 87 13.88 -6.16 -2.32
CA ARG A 87 14.08 -7.55 -1.89
C ARG A 87 13.81 -7.64 -0.40
N ILE A 88 12.70 -8.27 -0.02
CA ILE A 88 12.27 -8.41 1.39
C ILE A 88 12.32 -9.86 1.83
#